data_AF-A0A2E0TL87-F1
#
_entry.id   AF-A0A2E0TL87-F1
#
_cell.length_a   1.000
_cell.length_b   1.000
_cell.length_c   1.000
_cell.angle_alpha   90.00
_cell.angle_beta   90.00
_cell.angle_gamma   90.00
#
_symmetry.space_group_name_H-M   'P 1'
#
loop_
_entity.id
_entity.type
_entity.pdbx_description
1 polymer ?
#
loop_
_entity_poly.entity_id
_entity_poly.type
_entity_poly.pdbx_seq_one_letter_code
_entity_poly.pdbx_strand_id
1 'polypeptide(L)'
;MSSCLVTEKVQVPEEVNFPPSVVSAPDAFELGTSLDQIVTFDLATDGPQLELPIIVRDPNVDQELVYEVWVDFTGTNLGARIQEATPISAMGVLERSLTVRIPATELAPSEGAAQRSACRKVEVLVTSEFAGGNVRVPAEPADIAQAVWWVRVIDTESDDTQVTLDQCP
;
A
#
# COMPACT_ATOMS: atom_id res chain seq x y z
N MET A 1 56.51 19.29 28.46
CA MET A 1 55.07 19.04 28.67
C MET A 1 54.52 18.58 27.33
N SER A 2 54.32 17.28 27.14
CA SER A 2 53.83 16.74 25.86
C SER A 2 52.30 16.69 25.91
N SER A 3 51.67 17.49 25.05
CA SER A 3 50.23 17.49 24.81
C SER A 3 49.92 16.43 23.76
N CYS A 4 49.28 15.33 24.14
CA CYS A 4 48.68 14.39 23.19
C CYS A 4 47.29 14.88 22.81
N LEU A 5 47.15 15.38 21.58
CA LEU A 5 45.86 15.56 20.92
C LEU A 5 45.37 14.18 20.46
N VAL A 6 44.40 13.63 21.19
CA VAL A 6 43.66 12.44 20.77
C VAL A 6 42.58 12.90 19.80
N THR A 7 42.78 12.64 18.51
CA THR A 7 41.76 12.79 17.47
C THR A 7 41.08 11.44 17.25
N GLU A 8 40.37 10.93 18.25
CA GLU A 8 39.45 9.83 17.99
C GLU A 8 38.32 10.37 17.13
N LYS A 9 38.20 9.82 15.92
CA LYS A 9 37.06 10.10 15.05
C LYS A 9 35.82 9.63 15.80
N VAL A 10 34.93 10.57 16.12
CA VAL A 10 33.58 10.24 16.61
C VAL A 10 32.94 9.36 15.54
N GLN A 11 32.82 8.06 15.83
CA GLN A 11 32.00 7.17 15.01
C GLN A 11 30.56 7.57 15.29
N VAL A 12 29.99 8.35 14.38
CA VAL A 12 28.54 8.58 14.38
C VAL A 12 27.92 7.20 14.15
N PRO A 13 27.07 6.70 15.08
CA PRO A 13 26.41 5.43 14.86
C PRO A 13 25.66 5.48 13.53
N GLU A 14 25.79 4.42 12.74
CA GLU A 14 25.03 4.24 11.52
C GLU A 14 23.54 4.32 11.88
N GLU A 15 22.79 5.20 11.23
CA GLU A 15 21.34 5.29 11.44
C GLU A 15 20.74 3.94 11.03
N VAL A 16 20.14 3.25 12.00
CA VAL A 16 19.47 1.98 11.75
C VAL A 16 18.17 2.31 11.04
N ASN A 17 18.09 2.04 9.73
CA ASN A 17 16.82 2.18 9.03
C ASN A 17 15.84 1.11 9.52
N PHE A 18 14.75 1.54 10.14
CA PHE A 18 13.62 0.70 10.47
C PHE A 18 12.53 0.88 9.41
N PRO A 19 12.18 -0.18 8.65
CA PRO A 19 11.17 -0.04 7.61
C PRO A 19 9.81 0.30 8.20
N PRO A 20 8.97 1.03 7.46
CA PRO A 20 7.61 1.27 7.86
C PRO A 20 6.80 -0.04 7.91
N SER A 21 5.61 0.02 8.46
CA SER A 21 4.60 -1.04 8.33
C SER A 21 3.22 -0.45 8.06
N VAL A 22 2.36 -1.22 7.40
CA VAL A 22 1.00 -0.80 7.07
C VAL A 22 0.03 -1.74 7.76
N VAL A 23 -0.93 -1.18 8.49
CA VAL A 23 -2.01 -1.93 9.15
C VAL A 23 -3.36 -1.31 8.83
N SER A 24 -4.43 -2.09 9.01
CA SER A 24 -5.78 -1.54 8.89
C SER A 24 -6.05 -0.52 9.98
N ALA A 25 -6.69 0.58 9.62
CA ALA A 25 -7.21 1.52 10.60
C ALA A 25 -8.41 0.89 11.36
N PRO A 26 -8.75 1.35 12.58
CA PRO A 26 -9.83 0.76 13.38
C PRO A 26 -11.20 0.74 12.68
N ASP A 27 -11.48 1.76 11.86
CA ASP A 27 -12.70 1.90 11.06
C ASP A 27 -12.75 0.93 9.87
N ALA A 28 -11.62 0.41 9.39
CA ALA A 28 -11.57 -0.53 8.27
C ALA A 28 -12.34 -1.84 8.55
N PHE A 29 -12.43 -2.25 9.82
CA PHE A 29 -13.20 -3.45 10.19
C PHE A 29 -14.70 -3.22 10.01
N GLU A 30 -15.22 -2.07 10.47
CA GLU A 30 -16.63 -1.72 10.33
C GLU A 30 -17.04 -1.51 8.88
N LEU A 31 -16.11 -1.03 8.05
CA LEU A 31 -16.30 -0.82 6.61
C LEU A 31 -16.12 -2.08 5.76
N GLY A 32 -15.69 -3.21 6.33
CA GLY A 32 -15.40 -4.41 5.54
C GLY A 32 -14.15 -4.29 4.64
N THR A 33 -13.23 -3.37 4.97
CA THR A 33 -12.03 -3.03 4.18
C THR A 33 -10.70 -3.36 4.88
N SER A 34 -10.74 -4.03 6.04
CA SER A 34 -9.55 -4.57 6.72
C SER A 34 -8.71 -5.55 5.87
N LEU A 35 -7.42 -5.67 6.19
CA LEU A 35 -6.43 -6.47 5.47
C LEU A 35 -6.62 -7.99 5.61
N ASP A 36 -7.36 -8.43 6.63
CA ASP A 36 -7.58 -9.85 6.95
C ASP A 36 -8.85 -10.43 6.29
N GLN A 37 -9.52 -9.68 5.43
CA GLN A 37 -10.75 -10.08 4.75
C GLN A 37 -10.72 -9.79 3.24
N ILE A 38 -11.65 -10.43 2.52
CA ILE A 38 -11.97 -10.05 1.14
C ILE A 38 -12.88 -8.84 1.19
N VAL A 39 -12.46 -7.77 0.53
CA VAL A 39 -13.26 -6.55 0.39
C VAL A 39 -14.27 -6.78 -0.71
N THR A 40 -15.55 -6.56 -0.44
CA THR A 40 -16.58 -6.54 -1.50
C THR A 40 -16.80 -5.12 -1.96
N PHE A 41 -16.78 -4.89 -3.27
CA PHE A 41 -17.03 -3.60 -3.89
C PHE A 41 -18.03 -3.74 -5.03
N ASP A 42 -19.21 -3.16 -4.86
CA ASP A 42 -20.29 -3.13 -5.84
C ASP A 42 -20.20 -1.86 -6.69
N LEU A 43 -19.87 -2.04 -7.98
CA LEU A 43 -19.74 -0.96 -8.95
C LEU A 43 -21.04 -0.16 -9.14
N ALA A 44 -22.19 -0.76 -8.85
CA ALA A 44 -23.49 -0.11 -9.00
C ALA A 44 -23.86 0.79 -7.80
N THR A 45 -23.36 0.48 -6.60
CA THR A 45 -23.88 1.07 -5.35
C THR A 45 -22.83 1.73 -4.45
N ASP A 46 -21.57 1.28 -4.45
CA ASP A 46 -20.53 1.75 -3.52
C ASP A 46 -19.86 3.07 -3.94
N GLY A 47 -20.26 3.63 -5.08
CA GLY A 47 -19.82 4.94 -5.55
C GLY A 47 -18.57 4.90 -6.43
N PRO A 48 -17.90 6.06 -6.63
CA PRO A 48 -16.88 6.19 -7.67
C PRO A 48 -15.52 5.57 -7.31
N GLN A 49 -15.31 5.20 -6.05
CA GLN A 49 -14.01 4.73 -5.55
C GLN A 49 -14.17 3.83 -4.33
N LEU A 50 -13.27 2.85 -4.20
CA LEU A 50 -13.08 2.09 -2.98
C LEU A 50 -12.15 2.86 -2.03
N GLU A 51 -12.53 2.98 -0.77
CA GLU A 51 -11.73 3.64 0.27
C GLU A 51 -11.16 2.61 1.25
N LEU A 52 -9.83 2.60 1.40
CA LEU A 52 -9.10 1.74 2.32
C LEU A 52 -8.43 2.60 3.39
N PRO A 53 -9.04 2.74 4.58
CA PRO A 53 -8.42 3.46 5.68
C PRO A 53 -7.31 2.61 6.32
N ILE A 54 -6.12 3.18 6.41
CA ILE A 54 -4.90 2.51 6.88
C ILE A 54 -4.15 3.37 7.88
N ILE A 55 -3.30 2.70 8.65
CA ILE A 55 -2.29 3.34 9.49
C ILE A 55 -0.92 2.89 8.99
N VAL A 56 -0.07 3.86 8.68
CA VAL A 56 1.35 3.65 8.45
C VAL A 56 2.06 3.85 9.78
N ARG A 57 2.77 2.82 10.25
CA ARG A 57 3.63 2.91 11.43
C ARG A 57 5.07 3.04 11.01
N ASP A 58 5.70 4.11 11.45
CA ASP A 58 7.04 4.50 11.04
C ASP A 58 7.89 4.90 12.25
N PRO A 59 8.91 4.09 12.60
CA PRO A 59 9.81 4.42 13.71
C PRO A 59 10.63 5.70 13.50
N ASN A 60 10.86 6.10 12.25
CA ASN A 60 11.62 7.31 11.92
C ASN A 60 10.66 8.50 11.76
N VAL A 61 10.08 8.95 12.86
CA VAL A 61 8.94 9.90 12.87
C VAL A 61 9.15 11.24 12.13
N ASP A 62 10.41 11.62 11.88
CA ASP A 62 10.81 12.84 11.20
C ASP A 62 11.01 12.66 9.69
N GLN A 63 10.94 11.42 9.16
CA GLN A 63 11.09 11.16 7.73
C GLN A 63 9.78 11.39 6.96
N GLU A 64 9.89 11.87 5.73
CA GLU A 64 8.80 11.82 4.76
C GLU A 64 8.75 10.41 4.15
N LEU A 65 7.53 9.92 3.89
CA LEU A 65 7.33 8.66 3.19
C LEU A 65 6.59 8.93 1.87
N VAL A 66 6.63 7.96 0.97
CA VAL A 66 5.80 7.94 -0.22
C VAL A 66 5.07 6.61 -0.30
N TYR A 67 3.88 6.63 -0.91
CA TYR A 67 3.17 5.40 -1.24
C TYR A 67 2.77 5.32 -2.69
N GLU A 68 2.72 4.10 -3.22
CA GLU A 68 2.18 3.77 -4.54
C GLU A 68 1.07 2.72 -4.40
N VAL A 69 0.11 2.77 -5.32
CA VAL A 69 -1.00 1.80 -5.37
C VAL A 69 -0.96 1.05 -6.70
N TRP A 70 -1.06 -0.27 -6.60
CA TRP A 70 -0.98 -1.20 -7.72
C TRP A 70 -2.20 -2.13 -7.75
N VAL A 71 -2.75 -2.38 -8.93
CA VAL A 71 -3.87 -3.31 -9.15
C VAL A 71 -3.46 -4.40 -10.14
N ASP A 72 -3.55 -5.66 -9.71
CA ASP A 72 -3.19 -6.87 -10.48
C ASP A 72 -1.80 -6.85 -11.11
N PHE A 73 -0.83 -6.32 -10.37
CA PHE A 73 0.55 -6.31 -10.84
C PHE A 73 1.11 -7.73 -10.98
N THR A 74 1.58 -8.06 -12.18
CA THR A 74 2.15 -9.36 -12.55
C THR A 74 3.62 -9.27 -12.98
N GLY A 75 4.43 -8.49 -12.26
CA GLY A 75 5.89 -8.42 -12.44
C GLY A 75 6.36 -7.42 -13.49
N THR A 76 5.73 -7.41 -14.66
CA THR A 76 6.14 -6.53 -15.78
C THR A 76 5.07 -5.57 -16.25
N ASN A 77 3.84 -5.67 -15.73
CA ASN A 77 2.74 -4.81 -16.12
C ASN A 77 2.78 -3.46 -15.38
N LEU A 78 3.32 -2.44 -16.04
CA LEU A 78 3.38 -1.08 -15.50
C LEU A 78 2.02 -0.37 -15.51
N GLY A 79 1.09 -0.80 -16.37
CA GLY A 79 -0.29 -0.32 -16.37
C GLY A 79 -1.08 -0.72 -15.11
N ALA A 80 -0.51 -1.57 -14.27
CA ALA A 80 -1.06 -1.90 -12.96
C ALA A 80 -0.88 -0.77 -11.92
N ARG A 81 0.03 0.20 -12.14
CA ARG A 81 0.19 1.32 -11.20
C ARG A 81 -0.90 2.35 -11.44
N ILE A 82 -1.82 2.47 -10.49
CA ILE A 82 -2.96 3.37 -10.59
C ILE A 82 -2.75 4.68 -9.83
N GLN A 83 -1.82 4.69 -8.88
CA GLN A 83 -1.41 5.88 -8.16
C GLN A 83 0.12 5.96 -8.13
N GLU A 84 0.64 7.08 -8.65
CA GLU A 84 2.06 7.40 -8.54
C GLU A 84 2.46 7.74 -7.11
N ALA A 85 3.77 7.76 -6.86
CA ALA A 85 4.37 8.06 -5.57
C ALA A 85 3.73 9.31 -4.95
N THR A 86 2.90 9.09 -3.95
CA THR A 86 2.13 10.13 -3.27
C THR A 86 2.77 10.37 -1.90
N PRO A 87 3.09 11.62 -1.55
CA PRO A 87 3.80 11.92 -0.31
C PRO A 87 2.91 11.72 0.92
N ILE A 88 3.53 11.22 1.99
CA ILE A 88 3.01 11.13 3.36
C ILE A 88 3.93 11.99 4.23
N SER A 89 3.46 13.18 4.59
CA SER A 89 4.25 14.13 5.36
C SER A 89 4.78 13.55 6.67
N ALA A 90 5.98 13.98 7.06
CA ALA A 90 6.49 13.76 8.40
C ALA A 90 5.56 14.46 9.42
N MET A 91 5.16 13.73 10.46
CA MET A 91 4.25 14.25 11.48
C MET A 91 4.86 14.25 12.88
N GLY A 92 6.08 13.74 13.06
CA GLY A 92 6.70 13.60 14.38
C GLY A 92 5.99 12.59 15.28
N VAL A 93 5.16 11.71 14.70
CA VAL A 93 4.43 10.64 15.39
C VAL A 93 4.62 9.30 14.69
N LEU A 94 4.58 8.23 15.48
CA LEU A 94 4.76 6.84 15.02
C LEU A 94 3.67 6.41 14.03
N GLU A 95 2.42 6.78 14.28
CA GLU A 95 1.27 6.31 13.50
C GLU A 95 0.68 7.45 12.65
N ARG A 96 0.60 7.24 11.34
CA ARG A 96 0.05 8.19 10.37
C ARG A 96 -1.18 7.57 9.71
N SER A 97 -2.35 8.14 9.97
CA SER A 97 -3.61 7.68 9.36
C SER A 97 -3.78 8.29 7.96
N LEU A 98 -4.15 7.47 6.99
CA LEU A 98 -4.52 7.91 5.65
C LEU A 98 -5.60 7.02 5.05
N THR A 99 -6.31 7.54 4.05
CA THR A 99 -7.28 6.78 3.26
C THR A 99 -6.76 6.64 1.84
N VAL A 100 -6.43 5.40 1.47
CA VAL A 100 -6.10 5.06 0.09
C VAL A 100 -7.38 4.95 -0.72
N ARG A 101 -7.42 5.58 -1.89
CA ARG A 101 -8.62 5.65 -2.75
C ARG A 101 -8.32 5.00 -4.09
N ILE A 102 -9.11 3.99 -4.44
CA ILE A 102 -8.96 3.25 -5.70
C ILE A 102 -10.17 3.56 -6.57
N PRO A 103 -10.00 4.21 -7.73
CA PRO A 103 -11.11 4.51 -8.63
C PRO A 103 -11.82 3.23 -9.09
N ALA A 104 -13.16 3.27 -9.16
CA ALA A 104 -13.97 2.14 -9.62
C ALA A 104 -13.59 1.69 -11.04
N THR A 105 -13.13 2.63 -11.90
CA THR A 105 -12.68 2.34 -13.26
C THR A 105 -11.44 1.44 -13.33
N GLU A 106 -10.59 1.47 -12.29
CA GLU A 106 -9.40 0.62 -12.20
C GLU A 106 -9.74 -0.80 -11.70
N LEU A 107 -10.84 -0.92 -10.94
CA LEU A 107 -11.37 -2.19 -10.43
C LEU A 107 -12.31 -2.88 -11.42
N ALA A 108 -12.96 -2.11 -12.29
CA ALA A 108 -13.86 -2.63 -13.32
C ALA A 108 -13.12 -3.63 -14.23
N PRO A 109 -13.75 -4.77 -14.59
CA PRO A 109 -13.15 -5.72 -15.51
C PRO A 109 -12.89 -5.05 -16.87
N SER A 110 -11.73 -5.34 -17.48
CA SER A 110 -11.43 -4.85 -18.83
C SER A 110 -12.43 -5.43 -19.84
N GLU A 111 -12.92 -4.61 -20.77
CA GLU A 111 -13.87 -5.05 -21.81
C GLU A 111 -13.40 -6.34 -22.50
N GLY A 112 -14.23 -7.38 -22.50
CA GLY A 112 -13.95 -8.67 -23.14
C GLY A 112 -13.18 -9.69 -22.30
N ALA A 113 -12.74 -9.35 -21.08
CA ALA A 113 -12.30 -10.35 -20.12
C ALA A 113 -13.51 -11.18 -19.68
N ALA A 114 -13.48 -12.49 -19.92
CA ALA A 114 -14.47 -13.40 -19.36
C ALA A 114 -14.53 -13.14 -17.85
N GLN A 115 -15.76 -13.07 -17.33
CA GLN A 115 -16.17 -12.83 -15.94
C GLN A 115 -15.61 -13.90 -14.96
N ARG A 116 -14.28 -14.04 -14.91
CA ARG A 116 -13.55 -15.16 -14.30
C ARG A 116 -12.48 -14.73 -13.33
N SER A 117 -12.45 -13.46 -12.95
CA SER A 117 -11.90 -13.07 -11.66
C SER A 117 -12.57 -11.79 -11.22
N ALA A 118 -13.71 -11.95 -10.53
CA ALA A 118 -14.28 -10.87 -9.73
C ALA A 118 -13.28 -10.37 -8.68
N CYS A 119 -12.23 -11.13 -8.32
CA CYS A 119 -11.18 -10.66 -7.44
C CYS A 119 -10.14 -9.80 -8.17
N ARG A 120 -9.85 -8.63 -7.62
CA ARG A 120 -8.72 -7.76 -7.97
C ARG A 120 -7.72 -7.77 -6.82
N LYS A 121 -6.43 -7.88 -7.13
CA LYS A 121 -5.36 -7.74 -6.13
C LYS A 121 -4.97 -6.28 -6.04
N VAL A 122 -5.20 -5.65 -4.89
CA VAL A 122 -4.73 -4.29 -4.62
C VAL A 122 -3.52 -4.35 -3.71
N GLU A 123 -2.45 -3.68 -4.08
CA GLU A 123 -1.22 -3.61 -3.31
C GLU A 123 -0.86 -2.15 -3.04
N VAL A 124 -0.61 -1.84 -1.77
CA VAL A 124 -0.09 -0.53 -1.34
C VAL A 124 1.34 -0.74 -0.87
N LEU A 125 2.26 -0.01 -1.47
CA LEU A 125 3.67 0.00 -1.12
C LEU A 125 4.03 1.31 -0.47
N VAL A 126 4.79 1.27 0.62
CA VAL A 126 5.24 2.47 1.36
C VAL A 126 6.74 2.38 1.61
N THR A 127 7.47 3.45 1.31
CA THR A 127 8.94 3.57 1.44
C THR A 127 9.30 5.03 1.70
N SER A 128 10.52 5.34 2.16
CA SER A 128 11.03 6.72 2.13
C SER A 128 11.20 7.23 0.69
N GLU A 129 11.72 6.37 -0.20
CA GLU A 129 11.96 6.68 -1.60
C GLU A 129 11.94 5.41 -2.46
N PHE A 130 11.50 5.51 -3.72
CA PHE A 130 11.64 4.43 -4.71
C PHE A 130 12.90 4.66 -5.55
N ALA A 131 13.61 3.59 -5.92
CA ALA A 131 14.89 3.64 -6.66
C ALA A 131 14.81 4.27 -8.08
N GLY A 132 13.63 4.74 -8.48
CA GLY A 132 13.36 5.29 -9.80
C GLY A 132 13.10 4.22 -10.86
N GLY A 133 12.48 4.65 -11.96
CA GLY A 133 12.20 3.82 -13.13
C GLY A 133 11.26 2.67 -12.85
N ASN A 134 9.95 2.91 -12.78
CA ASN A 134 8.89 1.89 -12.92
C ASN A 134 9.05 0.60 -12.10
N VAL A 135 9.69 0.68 -10.94
CA VAL A 135 10.03 -0.50 -10.14
C VAL A 135 9.54 -0.27 -8.71
N ARG A 136 8.81 -1.27 -8.22
CA ARG A 136 8.31 -1.45 -6.84
C ARG A 136 9.44 -1.63 -5.81
N VAL A 137 10.62 -1.08 -6.07
CA VAL A 137 11.86 -1.31 -5.31
C VAL A 137 12.21 -0.02 -4.57
N PRO A 138 12.41 -0.09 -3.25
CA PRO A 138 12.84 1.06 -2.47
C PRO A 138 14.26 1.47 -2.86
N ALA A 139 14.58 2.76 -2.72
CA ALA A 139 15.93 3.27 -2.95
C ALA A 139 16.93 2.63 -1.97
N GLU A 140 16.52 2.46 -0.72
CA GLU A 140 17.27 1.73 0.29
C GLU A 140 16.78 0.28 0.42
N PRO A 141 17.66 -0.73 0.37
CA PRO A 141 17.25 -2.13 0.53
C PRO A 141 16.48 -2.37 1.83
N ALA A 142 15.39 -3.12 1.73
CA ALA A 142 14.48 -3.46 2.83
C ALA A 142 13.68 -2.30 3.43
N ASP A 143 13.81 -1.06 2.94
CA ASP A 143 12.96 0.08 3.33
C ASP A 143 11.63 0.06 2.58
N ILE A 144 10.84 -1.01 2.73
CA ILE A 144 9.54 -1.09 2.09
C ILE A 144 8.54 -1.86 2.93
N ALA A 145 7.38 -1.26 3.13
CA ALA A 145 6.19 -1.91 3.62
C ALA A 145 5.26 -2.28 2.47
N GLN A 146 4.58 -3.41 2.59
CA GLN A 146 3.57 -3.85 1.64
C GLN A 146 2.32 -4.29 2.37
N ALA A 147 1.18 -3.81 1.89
CA ALA A 147 -0.14 -4.27 2.28
C ALA A 147 -0.91 -4.73 1.04
N VAL A 148 -1.67 -5.82 1.18
CA VAL A 148 -2.36 -6.48 0.07
C VAL A 148 -3.82 -6.71 0.44
N TRP A 149 -4.73 -6.27 -0.43
CA TRP A 149 -6.16 -6.56 -0.35
C TRP A 149 -6.59 -7.41 -1.54
N TRP A 150 -7.52 -8.31 -1.28
CA TRP A 150 -8.30 -8.99 -2.30
C TRP A 150 -9.68 -8.33 -2.38
N VAL A 151 -9.99 -7.75 -3.53
CA VAL A 151 -11.24 -7.01 -3.76
C VAL A 151 -12.14 -7.81 -4.68
N ARG A 152 -13.24 -8.36 -4.16
CA ARG A 152 -14.34 -8.92 -4.95
C ARG A 152 -15.18 -7.77 -5.52
N VAL A 153 -15.13 -7.62 -6.84
CA VAL A 153 -15.89 -6.63 -7.60
C VAL A 153 -17.19 -7.26 -8.09
N ILE A 154 -18.31 -6.61 -7.77
CA ILE A 154 -19.66 -7.00 -8.20
C ILE A 154 -20.19 -5.94 -9.16
N ASP A 155 -20.86 -6.38 -10.23
CA ASP A 155 -21.43 -5.52 -11.28
C ASP A 155 -22.94 -5.77 -11.50
N THR A 156 -23.56 -6.61 -10.66
CA THR A 156 -24.99 -6.88 -10.71
C THR A 156 -25.54 -7.10 -9.30
N GLU A 157 -26.69 -6.49 -8.98
CA GLU A 157 -27.37 -6.56 -7.67
C GLU A 157 -27.68 -7.99 -7.18
N SER A 158 -27.53 -9.03 -8.01
CA SER A 158 -27.92 -10.40 -7.70
C SER A 158 -26.79 -11.43 -7.69
N ASP A 159 -25.52 -11.04 -7.72
CA ASP A 159 -24.43 -12.01 -7.59
C ASP A 159 -24.11 -12.29 -6.10
N ASP A 160 -24.88 -13.19 -5.51
CA ASP A 160 -24.71 -13.67 -4.13
C ASP A 160 -23.69 -14.82 -4.02
N THR A 161 -22.88 -15.03 -5.07
CA THR A 161 -21.86 -16.08 -5.06
C THR A 161 -20.76 -15.72 -4.07
N GLN A 162 -20.72 -16.43 -2.92
CA GLN A 162 -19.61 -16.27 -1.98
C GLN A 162 -18.29 -16.63 -2.67
N VAL A 163 -17.34 -15.70 -2.60
CA VAL A 163 -15.97 -15.89 -3.06
C VAL A 163 -15.08 -16.08 -1.85
N THR A 164 -14.28 -17.14 -1.86
CA THR A 164 -13.31 -17.44 -0.80
C THR A 164 -11.89 -17.10 -1.25
N LEU A 165 -10.95 -16.92 -0.32
CA LEU A 165 -9.59 -16.44 -0.63
C LEU A 165 -8.82 -17.36 -1.57
N ASP A 166 -9.09 -18.67 -1.54
CA ASP A 166 -8.54 -19.68 -2.45
C ASP A 166 -9.03 -19.54 -3.90
N GLN A 167 -10.07 -18.75 -4.13
CA GLN A 167 -10.61 -18.43 -5.46
C GLN A 167 -10.07 -17.10 -6.00
N CYS A 168 -9.36 -16.31 -5.18
CA CYS A 168 -8.62 -15.14 -5.63
C CYS A 168 -7.14 -15.55 -5.90
N PRO A 169 -6.63 -15.38 -7.13
CA PRO A 169 -5.40 -16.02 -7.62
C PRO A 169 -4.08 -15.49 -7.04
#